data_AF-A0A0G0PA07-F1
#
_entry.id   AF-A0A0G0PA07-F1
#
_cell.length_a   1.000
_cell.length_b   1.000
_cell.length_c   1.000
_cell.angle_alpha   90.00
_cell.angle_beta   90.00
_cell.angle_gamma   90.00
#
_symmetry.space_group_name_H-M   'P 1'
#
loop_
_entity.id
_entity.type
_entity.pdbx_description
1 polymer ?
#
loop_
_entity_poly.entity_id
_entity_poly.type
_entity_poly.pdbx_seq_one_letter_code
_entity_poly.pdbx_strand_id
1 'polypeptide(L)'
;MTDMQTKKFSYLGVYNDAHKNAVDLLNESKILFDKECYSRAYFLAYTALEEISKSQFAADVCTGFHTEEDFLAFYTDHGMKNKNIGWAHHDANSYPHNLIWVGPDRDDVETINAEKPLFGKRNNSLYVGISNNCLKLPKNEVSEKDAMGIIHITETALERIWDMTENWGHQIGTKGFMK
;
A
#
# COMPACT_ATOMS: atom_id res chain seq x y z
N MET A 1 16.01 -31.11 17.65
CA MET A 1 15.65 -30.46 16.38
C MET A 1 14.22 -30.86 16.08
N THR A 2 13.28 -29.99 16.45
CA THR A 2 11.86 -30.19 16.14
C THR A 2 11.68 -30.01 14.65
N ASP A 3 11.22 -31.07 14.01
CA ASP A 3 10.82 -31.12 12.62
C ASP A 3 9.69 -30.10 12.42
N MET A 4 10.02 -28.87 12.00
CA MET A 4 9.03 -27.94 11.49
C MET A 4 8.52 -28.56 10.20
N GLN A 5 7.48 -29.39 10.30
CA GLN A 5 6.64 -29.69 9.15
C GLN A 5 6.24 -28.35 8.55
N THR A 6 6.84 -28.00 7.40
CA THR A 6 6.52 -26.82 6.62
C THR A 6 5.08 -26.97 6.15
N LYS A 7 4.15 -26.50 6.97
CA LYS A 7 2.74 -26.45 6.63
C LYS A 7 2.64 -25.58 5.38
N LYS A 8 2.27 -26.18 4.23
CA LYS A 8 2.02 -25.44 3.00
C LYS A 8 0.97 -24.37 3.33
N PHE A 9 1.31 -23.10 3.13
CA PHE A 9 0.36 -22.01 3.37
C PHE A 9 -0.78 -22.10 2.35
N SER A 10 -1.96 -21.58 2.71
CA SER A 10 -3.05 -21.38 1.75
C SER A 10 -3.02 -19.95 1.22
N TYR A 11 -3.31 -19.77 -0.06
CA TYR A 11 -3.36 -18.43 -0.66
C TYR A 11 -4.46 -17.55 -0.06
N LEU A 12 -5.58 -18.15 0.38
CA LEU A 12 -6.60 -17.43 1.14
C LEU A 12 -6.07 -16.98 2.51
N GLY A 13 -5.21 -17.79 3.16
CA GLY A 13 -4.52 -17.40 4.38
C GLY A 13 -3.58 -16.23 4.13
N VAL A 14 -2.78 -16.29 3.07
CA VAL A 14 -1.89 -15.18 2.66
C VAL A 14 -2.68 -13.91 2.35
N TYR A 15 -3.81 -14.02 1.64
CA TYR A 15 -4.72 -12.89 1.38
C TYR A 15 -5.13 -12.21 2.70
N ASN A 16 -5.65 -13.00 3.65
CA ASN A 16 -6.14 -12.48 4.93
C ASN A 16 -5.01 -11.88 5.78
N ASP A 17 -3.90 -12.59 5.93
CA ASP A 17 -2.79 -12.17 6.79
C ASP A 17 -2.10 -10.91 6.23
N ALA A 18 -1.89 -10.85 4.90
CA ALA A 18 -1.31 -9.67 4.27
C ALA A 18 -2.26 -8.47 4.31
N HIS A 19 -3.57 -8.68 4.09
CA HIS A 19 -4.57 -7.61 4.21
C HIS A 19 -4.62 -7.04 5.63
N LYS A 20 -4.69 -7.92 6.64
CA LYS A 20 -4.67 -7.51 8.04
C LYS A 20 -3.39 -6.75 8.39
N ASN A 21 -2.24 -7.26 7.97
CA ASN A 21 -0.96 -6.61 8.20
C ASN A 21 -0.91 -5.22 7.54
N ALA A 22 -1.48 -5.05 6.34
CA ALA A 22 -1.59 -3.74 5.71
C ALA A 22 -2.42 -2.74 6.54
N VAL A 23 -3.55 -3.19 7.11
CA VAL A 23 -4.38 -2.36 8.01
C VAL A 23 -3.60 -1.96 9.26
N ASP A 24 -2.91 -2.90 9.89
CA ASP A 24 -2.09 -2.64 11.09
C ASP A 24 -0.97 -1.64 10.79
N LEU A 25 -0.24 -1.83 9.68
CA LEU A 25 0.82 -0.92 9.22
C LEU A 25 0.30 0.49 8.90
N LEU A 26 -0.89 0.61 8.30
CA LEU A 26 -1.51 1.89 8.03
C LEU A 26 -1.89 2.62 9.33
N ASN A 27 -2.45 1.90 10.30
CA ASN A 27 -2.78 2.47 11.61
C ASN A 27 -1.53 2.98 12.32
N GLU A 28 -0.44 2.20 12.32
CA GLU A 28 0.84 2.63 12.87
C GLU A 28 1.44 3.82 12.11
N SER A 29 1.29 3.85 10.78
CA SER A 29 1.72 4.98 9.94
C SER A 29 1.04 6.28 10.36
N LYS A 30 -0.28 6.27 10.60
CA LYS A 30 -1.05 7.43 11.06
C LYS A 30 -0.56 7.93 12.42
N ILE A 31 -0.32 7.02 13.36
CA ILE A 31 0.23 7.38 14.68
C ILE A 31 1.58 8.09 14.52
N LEU A 32 2.45 7.61 13.62
CA LEU A 32 3.74 8.25 13.37
C LEU A 32 3.58 9.60 12.66
N PHE A 33 2.61 9.72 11.76
CA PHE A 33 2.30 10.98 11.09
C PHE A 33 1.88 12.06 12.11
N ASP A 34 0.98 11.72 13.04
CA ASP A 34 0.52 12.61 14.12
C ASP A 34 1.65 13.02 15.09
N LYS A 35 2.75 12.27 15.10
CA LYS A 35 3.98 12.56 15.85
C LYS A 35 5.07 13.20 14.99
N GLU A 36 4.71 13.74 13.83
CA GLU A 36 5.60 14.40 12.87
C GLU A 36 6.76 13.51 12.40
N CYS A 37 6.63 12.19 12.54
CA CYS A 37 7.63 11.20 12.13
C CYS A 37 7.45 10.80 10.66
N TYR A 38 7.39 11.79 9.77
CA TYR A 38 6.94 11.64 8.37
C TYR A 38 7.69 10.57 7.58
N SER A 39 9.01 10.47 7.69
CA SER A 39 9.78 9.44 6.98
C SER A 39 9.37 8.02 7.37
N ARG A 40 9.08 7.80 8.66
CA ARG A 40 8.66 6.49 9.17
C ARG A 40 7.19 6.23 8.86
N ALA A 41 6.34 7.25 8.95
CA ALA A 41 4.95 7.18 8.50
C ALA A 41 4.89 6.76 7.03
N TYR A 42 5.65 7.45 6.16
CA TYR A 42 5.75 7.12 4.74
C TYR A 42 6.19 5.68 4.52
N PHE A 43 7.22 5.23 5.25
CA PHE A 43 7.73 3.86 5.13
C PHE A 43 6.64 2.82 5.41
N LEU A 44 5.92 2.96 6.53
CA LEU A 44 4.89 2.00 6.93
C LEU A 44 3.69 2.02 5.98
N ALA A 45 3.23 3.21 5.55
CA ALA A 45 2.14 3.32 4.59
C ALA A 45 2.51 2.74 3.22
N TYR A 46 3.75 2.94 2.76
CA TYR A 46 4.25 2.30 1.56
C TYR A 46 4.29 0.78 1.69
N THR A 47 4.81 0.26 2.80
CA THR A 47 4.86 -1.19 3.04
C THR A 47 3.46 -1.77 3.18
N ALA A 48 2.49 -1.03 3.72
CA ALA A 48 1.08 -1.41 3.68
C ALA A 48 0.57 -1.59 2.24
N LEU A 49 0.92 -0.70 1.28
CA LEU A 49 0.57 -0.91 -0.14
C LEU A 49 1.21 -2.17 -0.74
N GLU A 50 2.44 -2.50 -0.36
CA GLU A 50 3.07 -3.75 -0.79
C GLU A 50 2.33 -4.98 -0.26
N GLU A 51 1.86 -4.93 0.98
CA GLU A 51 1.04 -5.98 1.59
C GLU A 51 -0.36 -6.08 0.97
N ILE A 52 -1.00 -4.96 0.62
CA ILE A 52 -2.24 -4.96 -0.15
C ILE A 52 -2.01 -5.61 -1.52
N SER A 53 -0.94 -5.23 -2.21
CA SER A 53 -0.58 -5.79 -3.51
C SER A 53 -0.37 -7.31 -3.43
N LYS A 54 0.30 -7.79 -2.38
CA LYS A 54 0.46 -9.22 -2.08
C LYS A 54 -0.86 -9.91 -1.78
N SER A 55 -1.70 -9.29 -0.97
CA SER A 55 -3.03 -9.79 -0.65
C SER A 55 -3.85 -10.01 -1.93
N GLN A 56 -3.98 -8.98 -2.77
CA GLN A 56 -4.77 -9.07 -4.01
C GLN A 56 -4.20 -10.11 -4.99
N PHE A 57 -2.87 -10.22 -5.11
CA PHE A 57 -2.29 -11.26 -5.98
C PHE A 57 -2.54 -12.68 -5.42
N ALA A 58 -2.52 -12.87 -4.09
CA ALA A 58 -2.88 -14.15 -3.48
C ALA A 58 -4.37 -14.50 -3.73
N ALA A 59 -5.25 -13.51 -3.72
CA ALA A 59 -6.65 -13.69 -4.12
C ALA A 59 -6.78 -14.16 -5.57
N ASP A 60 -6.00 -13.58 -6.49
CA ASP A 60 -6.01 -14.01 -7.89
C ASP A 60 -5.61 -15.48 -8.08
N VAL A 61 -4.71 -16.01 -7.24
CA VAL A 61 -4.40 -17.45 -7.23
C VAL A 61 -5.61 -18.25 -6.74
N CYS A 62 -6.32 -17.77 -5.71
CA CYS A 62 -7.53 -18.43 -5.19
C CYS A 62 -8.65 -18.48 -6.23
N THR A 63 -8.80 -17.45 -7.06
CA THR A 63 -9.81 -17.37 -8.11
C THR A 63 -9.38 -18.03 -9.43
N GLY A 64 -8.14 -18.55 -9.49
CA GLY A 64 -7.57 -19.17 -10.70
C GLY A 64 -7.21 -18.18 -11.80
N PHE A 65 -7.08 -16.89 -11.48
CA PHE A 65 -6.62 -15.85 -12.42
C PHE A 65 -5.09 -15.88 -12.58
N HIS A 66 -4.36 -16.24 -11.52
CA HIS A 66 -2.91 -16.44 -11.53
C HIS A 66 -2.53 -17.84 -11.00
N THR A 67 -1.34 -18.30 -11.36
CA THR A 67 -0.79 -19.59 -10.90
C THR A 67 0.01 -19.46 -9.60
N GLU A 68 0.29 -20.58 -8.93
CA GLU A 68 1.18 -20.61 -7.78
C GLU A 68 2.60 -20.10 -8.14
N GLU A 69 3.08 -20.48 -9.33
CA GLU A 69 4.37 -20.03 -9.86
C GLU A 69 4.41 -18.53 -10.08
N ASP A 70 3.33 -17.94 -10.62
CA ASP A 70 3.22 -16.48 -10.79
C ASP A 70 3.33 -15.75 -9.46
N PHE A 71 2.66 -16.26 -8.42
CA PHE A 71 2.72 -15.65 -7.09
C PHE A 71 4.13 -15.70 -6.49
N LEU A 72 4.84 -16.83 -6.62
CA LEU A 72 6.19 -16.95 -6.08
C LEU A 72 7.18 -16.00 -6.78
N ALA A 73 7.04 -15.84 -8.10
CA ALA A 73 7.82 -14.85 -8.85
C ALA A 73 7.49 -13.41 -8.37
N PHE A 74 6.20 -13.08 -8.31
CA PHE A 74 5.70 -11.78 -7.86
C PHE A 74 6.12 -11.44 -6.41
N TYR A 75 6.10 -12.43 -5.51
CA TYR A 75 6.38 -12.24 -4.10
C TYR A 75 7.77 -11.65 -3.83
N THR A 76 8.75 -11.92 -4.69
CA THR A 76 10.13 -11.44 -4.51
C THR A 76 10.42 -10.12 -5.24
N ASP A 77 9.54 -9.70 -6.16
CA ASP A 77 9.72 -8.50 -6.97
C ASP A 77 8.93 -7.30 -6.41
N HIS A 78 9.62 -6.46 -5.65
CA HIS A 78 9.07 -5.21 -5.12
C HIS A 78 8.61 -4.24 -6.23
N GLY A 79 9.29 -4.24 -7.39
CA GLY A 79 8.92 -3.43 -8.53
C GLY A 79 7.58 -3.85 -9.12
N MET A 80 7.33 -5.16 -9.24
CA MET A 80 6.04 -5.70 -9.68
C MET A 80 4.91 -5.38 -8.70
N LYS A 81 5.15 -5.49 -7.39
CA LYS A 81 4.14 -5.12 -6.36
C LYS A 81 3.66 -3.68 -6.52
N ASN A 82 4.58 -2.75 -6.78
CA ASN A 82 4.24 -1.34 -6.97
C ASN A 82 3.47 -1.09 -8.27
N LYS A 83 3.81 -1.81 -9.35
CA LYS A 83 3.07 -1.73 -10.62
C LYS A 83 1.65 -2.27 -10.46
N ASN A 84 1.50 -3.38 -9.76
CA ASN A 84 0.22 -4.07 -9.56
C ASN A 84 -0.78 -3.24 -8.75
N ILE A 85 -0.30 -2.34 -7.89
CA ILE A 85 -1.14 -1.42 -7.10
C ILE A 85 -1.26 -0.03 -7.74
N GLY A 86 -0.85 0.13 -9.00
CA GLY A 86 -0.94 1.42 -9.71
C GLY A 86 -2.36 1.98 -9.83
N TRP A 87 -3.38 1.12 -9.80
CA TRP A 87 -4.78 1.51 -9.75
C TRP A 87 -5.11 2.32 -8.48
N ALA A 88 -4.49 2.02 -7.34
CA ALA A 88 -4.77 2.74 -6.10
C ALA A 88 -4.27 4.18 -6.17
N HIS A 89 -3.09 4.40 -6.77
CA HIS A 89 -2.57 5.74 -7.02
C HIS A 89 -3.47 6.52 -7.99
N HIS A 90 -3.97 5.85 -9.04
CA HIS A 90 -4.91 6.47 -9.96
C HIS A 90 -6.22 6.86 -9.24
N ASP A 91 -6.83 5.93 -8.51
CA ASP A 91 -8.10 6.16 -7.82
C ASP A 91 -7.97 7.24 -6.74
N ALA A 92 -6.88 7.23 -5.96
CA ALA A 92 -6.60 8.25 -4.94
C ALA A 92 -6.50 9.69 -5.50
N ASN A 93 -6.18 9.81 -6.80
CA ASN A 93 -6.12 11.10 -7.51
C ASN A 93 -7.34 11.34 -8.42
N SER A 94 -8.34 10.45 -8.38
CA SER A 94 -9.58 10.57 -9.14
C SER A 94 -10.73 10.99 -8.22
N TYR A 95 -11.70 11.74 -8.77
CA TYR A 95 -12.94 12.04 -8.06
C TYR A 95 -13.74 10.74 -7.79
N PRO A 96 -14.37 10.58 -6.61
CA PRO A 96 -14.40 11.52 -5.48
C PRO A 96 -13.23 11.39 -4.49
N HIS A 97 -12.39 10.36 -4.63
CA HIS A 97 -11.35 10.02 -3.65
C HIS A 97 -10.21 11.03 -3.57
N ASN A 98 -10.05 11.92 -4.55
CA ASN A 98 -9.07 13.01 -4.46
C ASN A 98 -9.50 14.18 -3.58
N LEU A 99 -10.71 14.15 -3.00
CA LEU A 99 -11.20 15.18 -2.09
C LEU A 99 -10.98 14.75 -0.64
N ILE A 100 -10.20 15.54 0.11
CA ILE A 100 -9.98 15.36 1.55
C ILE A 100 -10.76 16.42 2.33
N TRP A 101 -11.39 16.02 3.42
CA TRP A 101 -12.13 16.93 4.30
C TRP A 101 -11.17 17.65 5.25
N VAL A 102 -11.17 18.99 5.24
CA VAL A 102 -10.18 19.82 5.97
C VAL A 102 -10.80 20.77 7.00
N GLY A 103 -12.12 20.92 7.03
CA GLY A 103 -12.80 21.87 7.90
C GLY A 103 -14.08 21.30 8.52
N PRO A 104 -14.81 22.07 9.31
CA PRO A 104 -16.05 21.61 9.95
C PRO A 104 -17.23 21.47 8.98
N ASP A 105 -17.21 22.17 7.85
CA ASP A 105 -18.32 22.20 6.90
C ASP A 105 -18.15 21.13 5.82
N ARG A 106 -19.28 20.64 5.28
CA ARG A 106 -19.28 19.60 4.23
C ARG A 106 -18.50 20.01 2.98
N ASP A 107 -18.51 21.31 2.69
CA ASP A 107 -17.89 21.87 1.50
C ASP A 107 -16.42 22.27 1.74
N ASP A 108 -15.90 22.08 2.97
CA ASP A 108 -14.49 22.29 3.31
C ASP A 108 -13.67 21.09 2.84
N VAL A 109 -13.55 20.97 1.52
CA VAL A 109 -12.76 19.93 0.87
C VAL A 109 -11.60 20.52 0.10
N GLU A 110 -10.44 19.88 0.21
CA GLU A 110 -9.27 20.18 -0.61
C GLU A 110 -8.96 19.02 -1.54
N THR A 111 -8.44 19.35 -2.73
CA THR A 111 -7.97 18.33 -3.65
C THR A 111 -6.54 17.92 -3.31
N ILE A 112 -6.35 16.65 -3.00
CA ILE A 112 -5.01 16.08 -2.89
C ILE A 112 -4.50 15.63 -4.27
N ASN A 113 -3.20 15.84 -4.50
CA ASN A 113 -2.48 15.27 -5.64
C ASN A 113 -1.27 14.50 -5.11
N ALA A 114 -1.50 13.22 -4.83
CA ALA A 114 -0.51 12.34 -4.24
C ALA A 114 0.51 11.91 -5.31
N GLU A 115 1.80 12.05 -4.99
CA GLU A 115 2.87 11.60 -5.87
C GLU A 115 2.83 10.09 -6.07
N LYS A 116 3.31 9.62 -7.22
CA LYS A 116 3.43 8.20 -7.49
C LYS A 116 4.36 7.55 -6.45
N PRO A 117 3.99 6.40 -5.84
CA PRO A 117 4.87 5.68 -4.95
C PRO A 117 6.16 5.24 -5.65
N LEU A 118 7.31 5.60 -5.09
CA LEU A 118 8.63 5.21 -5.60
C LEU A 118 9.38 4.35 -4.58
N PHE A 119 9.84 3.18 -5.01
CA PHE A 119 10.62 2.26 -4.17
C PHE A 119 11.90 2.89 -3.63
N GLY A 120 12.57 3.74 -4.43
CA GLY A 120 13.74 4.49 -3.98
C GLY A 120 13.43 5.42 -2.81
N LYS A 121 12.28 6.11 -2.83
CA LYS A 121 11.83 7.00 -1.75
C LYS A 121 11.51 6.21 -0.48
N ARG A 122 10.92 5.01 -0.63
CA ARG A 122 10.71 4.07 0.50
C ARG A 122 12.01 3.61 1.15
N ASN A 123 13.07 3.34 0.39
CA ASN A 123 14.35 2.97 1.01
C ASN A 123 15.01 4.17 1.69
N ASN A 124 14.96 5.35 1.05
CA ASN A 124 15.50 6.57 1.62
C ASN A 124 14.74 7.03 2.87
N SER A 125 13.50 6.60 3.07
CA SER A 125 12.70 6.96 4.24
C SER A 125 13.07 6.18 5.51
N LEU A 126 13.90 5.14 5.40
CA LEU A 126 14.40 4.36 6.54
C LEU A 126 15.91 4.44 6.69
N TYR A 127 16.66 4.38 5.59
CA TYR A 127 18.11 4.26 5.63
C TYR A 127 18.81 5.59 5.35
N VAL A 128 19.92 5.82 6.05
CA VAL A 128 20.87 6.88 5.67
C VAL A 128 21.62 6.42 4.42
N GLY A 129 21.47 7.17 3.34
CA GLY A 129 22.13 6.90 2.06
C GLY A 129 23.35 7.78 1.83
N ILE A 130 24.19 7.36 0.89
CA ILE A 130 25.30 8.17 0.34
C ILE A 130 25.12 8.23 -1.17
N SER A 131 25.10 9.43 -1.75
CA SER A 131 25.03 9.64 -3.20
C SER A 131 25.82 10.89 -3.57
N ASN A 132 26.70 10.80 -4.57
CA ASN A 132 27.55 11.91 -5.03
C ASN A 132 28.35 12.59 -3.89
N ASN A 133 28.91 11.80 -2.96
CA ASN A 133 29.57 12.27 -1.73
C ASN A 133 28.70 13.10 -0.78
N CYS A 134 27.37 13.11 -0.97
CA CYS A 134 26.41 13.74 -0.07
C CYS A 134 25.66 12.68 0.76
N LEU A 135 25.43 13.00 2.03
CA LEU A 135 24.57 12.21 2.90
C LEU A 135 23.10 12.48 2.59
N LYS A 136 22.31 11.41 2.46
CA LYS A 136 20.85 11.45 2.38
C LYS A 136 20.28 10.97 3.69
N LEU A 137 19.64 11.88 4.43
CA LEU A 137 18.98 11.56 5.69
C LEU A 137 17.48 11.36 5.43
N PRO A 138 16.84 10.33 6.03
CA PRO A 138 15.42 10.09 5.83
C PRO A 138 14.51 11.31 6.03
N LYS A 139 14.78 12.10 7.06
CA LYS A 139 14.03 13.32 7.39
C LYS A 139 14.10 14.42 6.31
N ASN A 140 15.06 14.33 5.40
CA ASN A 140 15.23 15.29 4.30
C ASN A 140 14.66 14.77 2.98
N GLU A 141 14.37 13.46 2.88
CA GLU A 141 13.90 12.81 1.64
C GLU A 141 12.38 12.62 1.62
N VAL A 142 11.71 12.79 2.77
CA VAL A 142 10.26 12.66 2.93
C VAL A 142 9.73 13.88 3.67
N SER A 143 8.88 14.64 3.00
CA SER A 143 8.09 15.74 3.58
C SER A 143 6.78 15.23 4.19
N GLU A 144 6.11 16.09 4.95
CA GLU A 144 4.74 15.86 5.43
C GLU A 144 3.79 15.53 4.28
N LYS A 145 3.84 16.30 3.19
CA LYS A 145 3.02 16.08 1.99
C LYS A 145 3.24 14.69 1.39
N ASP A 146 4.48 14.21 1.40
CA ASP A 146 4.80 12.87 0.90
C ASP A 146 4.17 11.78 1.76
N ALA A 147 4.29 11.93 3.08
CA ALA A 147 3.72 10.98 4.04
C ALA A 147 2.18 10.98 3.96
N MET A 148 1.56 12.16 3.91
CA MET A 148 0.11 12.32 3.73
C MET A 148 -0.34 11.69 2.41
N GLY A 149 0.38 11.94 1.31
CA GLY A 149 0.05 11.41 0.00
C GLY A 149 0.08 9.88 -0.04
N ILE A 150 1.10 9.24 0.55
CA ILE A 150 1.16 7.77 0.55
C ILE A 150 0.11 7.16 1.50
N ILE A 151 -0.17 7.78 2.65
CA ILE A 151 -1.25 7.36 3.56
C ILE A 151 -2.58 7.39 2.82
N HIS A 152 -2.87 8.49 2.12
CA HIS A 152 -4.09 8.66 1.33
C HIS A 152 -4.24 7.59 0.24
N ILE A 153 -3.17 7.27 -0.49
CA ILE A 153 -3.18 6.18 -1.48
C ILE A 153 -3.51 4.83 -0.83
N THR A 154 -2.93 4.54 0.34
CA THR A 154 -3.18 3.30 1.08
C THR A 154 -4.62 3.22 1.61
N GLU A 155 -5.14 4.32 2.16
CA GLU A 155 -6.53 4.41 2.59
C GLU A 155 -7.49 4.17 1.43
N THR A 156 -7.27 4.86 0.31
CA THR A 156 -8.06 4.67 -0.90
C THR A 156 -8.00 3.23 -1.36
N ALA A 157 -6.82 2.58 -1.36
CA ALA A 157 -6.71 1.18 -1.75
C ALA A 157 -7.61 0.25 -0.91
N LEU A 158 -7.61 0.42 0.41
CA LEU A 158 -8.45 -0.38 1.32
C LEU A 158 -9.94 -0.07 1.14
N GLU A 159 -10.30 1.21 1.00
CA GLU A 159 -11.68 1.64 0.73
C GLU A 159 -12.20 1.01 -0.56
N ARG A 160 -11.42 1.07 -1.64
CA ARG A 160 -11.80 0.49 -2.95
C ARG A 160 -11.95 -1.02 -2.88
N ILE A 161 -11.09 -1.71 -2.13
CA ILE A 161 -11.23 -3.16 -1.90
C ILE A 161 -12.54 -3.46 -1.19
N TRP A 162 -12.82 -2.75 -0.09
CA TRP A 162 -14.06 -2.91 0.65
C TRP A 162 -15.30 -2.61 -0.21
N ASP A 163 -15.29 -1.52 -0.99
CA ASP A 163 -16.39 -1.15 -1.88
C ASP A 163 -16.64 -2.27 -2.91
N MET A 164 -15.60 -2.74 -3.59
CA MET A 164 -15.73 -3.81 -4.58
C MET A 164 -16.27 -5.11 -4.00
N THR A 165 -15.82 -5.51 -2.80
CA THR A 165 -16.22 -6.79 -2.21
C THR A 165 -17.56 -6.72 -1.47
N GLU A 166 -17.78 -5.69 -0.66
CA GLU A 166 -18.93 -5.60 0.25
C GLU A 166 -20.12 -4.86 -0.37
N ASN A 167 -19.88 -3.77 -1.14
CA ASN A 167 -20.99 -3.02 -1.75
C ASN A 167 -21.41 -3.62 -3.09
N TRP A 168 -20.43 -4.00 -3.93
CA TRP A 168 -20.71 -4.50 -5.28
C TRP A 168 -20.77 -6.03 -5.36
N GLY A 169 -20.32 -6.75 -4.31
CA GLY A 169 -20.33 -8.21 -4.28
C GLY A 169 -19.37 -8.85 -5.29
N HIS A 170 -18.34 -8.13 -5.73
CA HIS A 170 -17.32 -8.67 -6.63
C HIS A 170 -16.35 -9.58 -5.88
N GLN A 171 -15.67 -10.44 -6.64
CA GLN A 171 -14.62 -11.30 -6.10
C GLN A 171 -13.37 -10.50 -5.75
N ILE A 172 -12.68 -10.91 -4.68
CA ILE A 172 -11.35 -10.44 -4.32
C ILE A 172 -10.34 -10.70 -5.44
N GLY A 173 -9.30 -9.86 -5.55
CA GLY A 173 -8.27 -9.99 -6.58
C GLY A 173 -8.10 -8.75 -7.43
N THR A 174 -7.05 -8.71 -8.24
CA THR A 174 -6.67 -7.53 -9.03
C THR A 174 -7.63 -7.23 -10.16
N LYS A 175 -8.36 -8.24 -10.64
CA LYS A 175 -9.33 -8.12 -11.74
C LYS A 175 -10.43 -7.09 -11.46
N GLY A 176 -10.81 -6.89 -10.20
CA GLY A 176 -11.79 -5.87 -9.80
C GLY A 176 -11.34 -4.43 -10.06
N PHE A 177 -10.05 -4.21 -10.32
CA PHE A 177 -9.43 -2.90 -10.46
C PHE A 177 -8.77 -2.68 -11.83
N MET A 178 -8.84 -3.67 -12.73
CA MET A 178 -8.37 -3.52 -14.10
C MET A 178 -9.34 -2.62 -14.88
N LYS A 179 -8.83 -1.51 -15.42
CA LYS A 179 -9.57 -0.57 -16.28
C LYS A 179 -9.29 -0.86 -17.75
#